data_AF-A0A1G9N7L3-F1
#
_entry.id   AF-A0A1G9N7L3-F1
#
_cell.length_a   1.000
_cell.length_b   1.000
_cell.length_c   1.000
_cell.angle_alpha   90.00
_cell.angle_beta   90.00
_cell.angle_gamma   90.00
#
_symmetry.space_group_name_H-M   'P 1'
#
loop_
_entity.id
_entity.type
_entity.pdbx_description
1 polymer ?
#
loop_
_entity_poly.entity_id
_entity_poly.type
_entity_poly.pdbx_seq_one_letter_code
_entity_poly.pdbx_strand_id
1 'polypeptide(L)'
;MRAGTRAVIAVVVICALLAGLWVLGVRAQPAPVYQGDRLGMVTGESARDYGARAEASLGACDGGGDGAVWALVSFDGEEDPRRAADILAPAPRVSAVVFGGAAARPVPEPVRGEGRERAFEREADRLKAATGIEGARPTGAVVRADCADLREIRSRRGVYAVEALPADARWSAFAISPVTP
;
A
#
# COMPACT_ATOMS: atom_id res chain seq x y z
N MET A 1 -12.39 48.70 27.96
CA MET A 1 -11.31 47.72 27.64
C MET A 1 -11.72 46.26 27.94
N ARG A 2 -12.90 45.78 27.52
CA ARG A 2 -13.38 44.42 27.91
C ARG A 2 -13.73 43.49 26.75
N ALA A 3 -13.96 43.99 25.54
CA ALA A 3 -14.29 43.17 24.37
C ALA A 3 -13.05 42.74 23.57
N GLY A 4 -12.12 43.66 23.28
CA GLY A 4 -10.91 43.37 22.51
C GLY A 4 -9.99 42.35 23.18
N THR A 5 -9.79 42.44 24.50
CA THR A 5 -8.95 41.48 25.24
C THR A 5 -9.56 40.08 25.24
N ARG A 6 -10.89 39.96 25.33
CA ARG A 6 -11.58 38.66 25.28
C ARG A 6 -11.49 38.01 23.89
N ALA A 7 -11.59 38.82 22.83
CA ALA A 7 -11.43 38.34 21.46
C ALA A 7 -10.00 37.84 21.20
N VAL A 8 -8.98 38.59 21.66
CA VAL A 8 -7.57 38.18 21.54
C VAL A 8 -7.31 36.87 22.29
N ILE A 9 -7.81 36.75 23.52
CA ILE A 9 -7.67 35.51 24.32
C ILE A 9 -8.34 34.34 23.60
N ALA A 10 -9.55 34.53 23.06
CA ALA A 10 -10.25 33.47 22.34
C ALA A 10 -9.47 32.97 21.11
N VAL A 11 -8.91 33.89 20.31
CA VAL A 11 -8.09 33.53 19.14
C VAL A 11 -6.85 32.74 19.54
N VAL A 12 -6.13 33.18 20.60
CA VAL A 12 -4.94 32.48 21.09
C VAL A 12 -5.26 31.06 21.55
N VAL A 13 -6.37 30.88 22.27
CA VAL A 13 -6.82 29.56 22.72
C VAL A 13 -7.17 28.65 21.55
N ILE A 14 -7.87 29.17 20.53
CA ILE A 14 -8.21 28.39 19.33
C ILE A 14 -6.93 27.98 18.58
N CYS A 15 -5.98 28.89 18.37
CA CYS A 15 -4.71 28.57 17.72
C CYS A 15 -3.91 27.53 18.50
N ALA A 16 -3.86 27.63 19.83
CA ALA A 16 -3.19 26.65 20.68
C ALA A 16 -3.87 25.27 20.62
N LEU A 17 -5.20 25.23 20.59
CA LEU A 17 -5.96 23.98 20.42
C LEU A 17 -5.72 23.34 19.06
N LEU A 18 -5.75 24.12 17.98
CA LEU A 18 -5.49 23.62 16.62
C LEU A 18 -4.05 23.11 16.49
N ALA A 19 -3.06 23.84 17.02
CA ALA A 19 -1.67 23.41 17.04
C ALA A 19 -1.50 22.14 17.88
N GLY A 20 -2.16 22.06 19.05
CA GLY A 20 -2.16 20.87 19.91
C GLY A 20 -2.76 19.65 19.23
N LEU A 21 -3.92 19.80 18.58
CA LEU A 21 -4.57 18.76 17.78
C LEU A 21 -3.71 18.32 16.59
N TRP A 22 -3.05 19.26 15.91
CA TRP A 22 -2.15 18.96 14.80
C TRP A 22 -0.93 18.16 15.28
N VAL A 23 -0.27 18.59 16.35
CA VAL A 23 0.87 17.87 16.95
C VAL A 23 0.44 16.49 17.45
N LEU A 24 -0.71 16.39 18.11
CA LEU A 24 -1.25 15.12 18.60
C LEU A 24 -1.61 14.20 17.43
N GLY A 25 -2.20 14.71 16.35
CA GLY A 25 -2.51 13.93 15.16
C GLY A 25 -1.27 13.39 14.45
N VAL A 26 -0.17 14.16 14.42
CA VAL A 26 1.11 13.71 13.84
C VAL A 26 1.81 12.70 14.74
N ARG A 27 1.73 12.85 16.07
CA ARG A 27 2.47 11.99 17.02
C ARG A 27 1.71 10.77 17.53
N ALA A 28 0.40 10.86 17.64
CA ALA A 28 -0.48 9.83 18.18
C ALA A 28 -1.37 9.27 17.08
N GLN A 29 -0.76 8.89 15.95
CA GLN A 29 -1.44 7.98 15.04
C GLN A 29 -1.56 6.65 15.79
N PRO A 30 -2.78 6.20 16.17
CA PRO A 30 -2.93 4.92 16.83
C PRO A 30 -2.33 3.87 15.91
N ALA A 31 -1.34 3.13 16.41
CA ALA A 31 -0.83 1.98 15.70
C ALA A 31 -2.04 1.06 15.46
N PRO A 32 -2.44 0.80 14.20
CA PRO A 32 -3.55 -0.09 13.94
C PRO A 32 -3.30 -1.41 14.66
N VAL A 33 -4.21 -1.78 15.56
CA VAL A 33 -4.17 -3.06 16.27
C VAL A 33 -4.60 -4.11 15.26
N TYR A 34 -3.62 -4.69 14.57
CA TYR A 34 -3.86 -5.73 13.58
C TYR A 34 -4.11 -7.05 14.30
N GLN A 35 -5.38 -7.42 14.44
CA GLN A 35 -5.73 -8.82 14.65
C GLN A 35 -5.84 -9.49 13.28
N GLY A 36 -4.89 -10.38 12.99
CA GLY A 36 -4.85 -11.21 11.79
C GLY A 36 -4.12 -10.52 10.64
N ASP A 37 -3.10 -11.19 10.10
CA ASP A 37 -2.36 -10.96 8.85
C ASP A 37 -1.92 -9.53 8.46
N ARG A 38 -0.70 -9.43 7.95
CA ARG A 38 -0.15 -8.17 7.43
C ARG A 38 0.73 -8.41 6.22
N LEU A 39 0.74 -7.42 5.34
CA LEU A 39 1.66 -7.30 4.22
C LEU A 39 2.49 -6.03 4.38
N GLY A 40 3.73 -6.08 3.91
CA GLY A 40 4.68 -4.98 3.91
C GLY A 40 5.59 -4.94 5.13
N MET A 41 6.39 -3.88 5.20
CA MET A 41 7.41 -3.73 6.24
C MET A 41 6.80 -3.48 7.61
N VAL A 42 7.49 -3.98 8.63
CA VAL A 42 7.17 -3.73 10.02
C VAL A 42 7.99 -2.55 10.52
N THR A 43 7.50 -1.85 11.54
CA THR A 43 8.19 -0.66 12.06
C THR A 43 9.61 -1.01 12.51
N GLY A 44 10.61 -0.38 11.89
CA GLY A 44 12.03 -0.61 12.18
C GLY A 44 12.66 -1.82 11.48
N GLU A 45 11.92 -2.54 10.63
CA GLU A 45 12.47 -3.61 9.79
C GLU A 45 13.43 -3.03 8.75
N SER A 46 14.56 -3.69 8.51
CA SER A 46 15.41 -3.34 7.38
C SER A 46 14.80 -3.90 6.08
N ALA A 47 15.11 -3.27 4.93
CA ALA A 47 14.69 -3.79 3.64
C ALA A 47 15.13 -5.26 3.45
N ARG A 48 16.36 -5.59 3.86
CA ARG A 48 16.93 -6.94 3.76
C ARG A 48 16.15 -7.97 4.59
N ASP A 49 15.81 -7.63 5.83
CA ASP A 49 15.05 -8.53 6.71
C ASP A 49 13.63 -8.75 6.17
N TYR A 50 13.01 -7.68 5.66
CA TYR A 50 11.74 -7.76 4.95
C TYR A 50 11.82 -8.70 3.74
N GLY A 51 12.84 -8.54 2.90
CA GLY A 51 13.03 -9.38 1.71
C GLY A 51 13.18 -10.86 2.06
N ALA A 52 13.96 -11.19 3.09
CA ALA A 52 14.12 -12.55 3.58
C ALA A 52 12.80 -13.14 4.12
N ARG A 53 12.01 -12.33 4.85
CA ARG A 53 10.69 -12.73 5.36
C ARG A 53 9.68 -12.95 4.24
N ALA A 54 9.66 -12.06 3.25
CA ALA A 54 8.82 -12.19 2.06
C ALA A 54 9.18 -13.46 1.29
N GLU A 55 10.46 -13.74 1.07
CA GLU A 55 10.93 -14.96 0.41
C GLU A 55 10.53 -16.22 1.18
N ALA A 56 10.66 -16.23 2.51
CA ALA A 56 10.20 -17.34 3.34
C ALA A 56 8.68 -17.56 3.21
N SER A 57 7.88 -16.49 3.18
CA SER A 57 6.42 -16.58 2.99
C SER A 57 6.05 -17.15 1.62
N LEU A 58 6.74 -16.75 0.56
CA LEU A 58 6.52 -17.28 -0.79
C LEU A 58 7.00 -18.74 -0.93
N GLY A 59 8.08 -19.10 -0.23
CA GLY A 59 8.58 -20.47 -0.15
C GLY A 59 7.60 -21.40 0.56
N ALA A 60 6.97 -20.91 1.63
CA ALA A 60 5.94 -21.63 2.37
C ALA A 60 4.54 -21.59 1.70
N CYS A 61 4.37 -20.84 0.61
CA CYS A 61 3.10 -20.73 -0.09
C CYS A 61 2.62 -22.08 -0.62
N ASP A 62 1.58 -22.60 0.02
CA ASP A 62 0.78 -23.75 -0.37
C ASP A 62 -0.65 -23.25 -0.62
N GLY A 63 -0.99 -23.03 -1.90
CA GLY A 63 -2.32 -22.49 -2.26
C GLY A 63 -3.44 -23.29 -1.58
N GLY A 64 -4.25 -22.65 -0.75
CA GLY A 64 -5.38 -23.31 -0.06
C GLY A 64 -6.70 -23.09 -0.80
N GLY A 65 -7.68 -23.96 -0.55
CA GLY A 65 -9.03 -23.88 -1.13
C GLY A 65 -9.00 -23.72 -2.67
N ASP A 66 -9.30 -22.50 -3.13
CA ASP A 66 -9.30 -22.10 -4.54
C ASP A 66 -7.90 -21.98 -5.17
N GLY A 67 -6.83 -22.29 -4.43
CA GLY A 67 -5.43 -22.25 -4.88
C GLY A 67 -4.79 -20.86 -4.90
N ALA A 68 -5.58 -19.79 -4.79
CA ALA A 68 -5.11 -18.41 -4.84
C ALA A 68 -5.04 -17.72 -3.46
N VAL A 69 -3.90 -17.11 -3.17
CA VAL A 69 -3.63 -16.38 -1.92
C VAL A 69 -3.51 -14.88 -2.17
N TRP A 70 -3.61 -14.08 -1.11
CA TRP A 70 -3.30 -12.66 -1.16
C TRP A 70 -1.79 -12.45 -1.04
N ALA A 71 -1.24 -11.55 -1.85
CA ALA A 71 0.18 -11.23 -1.79
C ALA A 71 0.44 -9.75 -2.06
N LEU A 72 1.50 -9.21 -1.45
CA LEU A 72 2.07 -7.93 -1.81
C LEU A 72 3.27 -8.16 -2.74
N VAL A 73 3.20 -7.55 -3.93
CA VAL A 73 4.33 -7.44 -4.85
C VAL A 73 4.94 -6.07 -4.63
N SER A 74 6.19 -6.04 -4.17
CA SER A 74 6.97 -4.81 -4.01
C SER A 74 7.96 -4.67 -5.15
N PHE A 75 7.99 -3.50 -5.77
CA PHE A 75 8.94 -3.21 -6.83
C PHE A 75 10.28 -2.71 -6.25
N ASP A 76 11.33 -2.74 -7.06
CA ASP A 76 12.66 -2.20 -6.68
C ASP A 76 12.65 -0.67 -6.48
N GLY A 77 11.57 0.00 -6.86
CA GLY A 77 11.36 1.43 -6.70
C GLY A 77 10.04 1.86 -7.35
N GLU A 78 10.00 3.10 -7.81
CA GLU A 78 8.88 3.62 -8.61
C GLU A 78 8.88 3.03 -10.02
N GLU A 79 7.77 2.40 -10.40
CA GLU A 79 7.59 1.80 -11.72
C GLU A 79 6.65 2.62 -12.60
N ASP A 80 6.83 2.49 -13.91
CA ASP A 80 5.88 3.05 -14.87
C ASP A 80 4.55 2.26 -14.84
N PRO A 81 3.36 2.91 -14.91
CA PRO A 81 2.08 2.21 -14.87
C PRO A 81 1.94 1.05 -15.88
N ARG A 82 2.49 1.19 -17.09
CA ARG A 82 2.48 0.12 -18.09
C ARG A 82 3.42 -1.00 -17.69
N ARG A 83 4.62 -0.65 -17.23
CA ARG A 83 5.61 -1.63 -16.79
C ARG A 83 5.12 -2.41 -15.57
N ALA A 84 4.49 -1.73 -14.61
CA ALA A 84 3.86 -2.36 -13.44
C ALA A 84 2.73 -3.29 -13.87
N ALA A 85 1.87 -2.88 -14.80
CA ALA A 85 0.81 -3.74 -15.34
C ALA A 85 1.39 -4.98 -16.02
N ASP A 86 2.45 -4.83 -16.81
CA ASP A 86 3.17 -5.93 -17.45
C ASP A 86 3.73 -6.89 -16.41
N ILE A 87 4.48 -6.40 -15.41
CA ILE A 87 5.06 -7.21 -14.32
C ILE A 87 3.96 -8.05 -13.65
N LEU A 88 2.81 -7.45 -13.37
CA LEU A 88 1.67 -8.07 -12.68
C LEU A 88 0.74 -8.87 -13.61
N ALA A 89 1.08 -9.03 -14.90
CA ALA A 89 0.24 -9.75 -15.86
C ALA A 89 -0.11 -11.21 -15.46
N PRO A 90 0.79 -11.99 -14.81
CA PRO A 90 0.45 -13.34 -14.36
C PRO A 90 -0.65 -13.35 -13.31
N ALA A 91 -0.73 -12.32 -12.46
CA ALA A 91 -1.75 -12.26 -11.44
C ALA A 91 -3.14 -12.06 -12.08
N PRO A 92 -4.09 -12.99 -11.84
CA PRO A 92 -5.45 -12.87 -12.37
C PRO A 92 -6.15 -11.61 -11.86
N ARG A 93 -5.82 -11.18 -10.63
CA ARG A 93 -6.46 -10.07 -9.95
C ARG A 93 -5.45 -9.16 -9.27
N VAL A 94 -5.59 -7.85 -9.49
CA VAL A 94 -4.89 -6.81 -8.75
C VAL A 94 -5.95 -6.00 -8.01
N SER A 95 -5.90 -6.02 -6.67
CA SER A 95 -6.96 -5.42 -5.84
C SER A 95 -6.59 -4.07 -5.27
N ALA A 96 -5.30 -3.77 -5.14
CA ALA A 96 -4.83 -2.44 -4.79
C ALA A 96 -3.47 -2.14 -5.41
N VAL A 97 -3.21 -0.86 -5.67
CA VAL A 97 -1.90 -0.33 -6.06
C VAL A 97 -1.31 0.45 -4.88
N VAL A 98 0.01 0.36 -4.70
CA VAL A 98 0.74 1.10 -3.67
C VAL A 98 1.56 2.20 -4.35
N PHE A 99 1.54 3.40 -3.78
CA PHE A 99 2.37 4.53 -4.19
C PHE A 99 3.28 4.93 -3.04
N GLY A 100 4.45 5.51 -3.36
CA GLY A 100 5.37 6.03 -2.35
C GLY A 100 4.70 7.00 -1.38
N GLY A 101 4.84 6.75 -0.08
CA GLY A 101 4.31 7.64 0.96
C GLY A 101 2.77 7.66 1.08
N ALA A 102 2.05 6.77 0.40
CA ALA A 102 0.60 6.69 0.46
C ALA A 102 0.12 5.30 0.91
N ALA A 103 -1.06 5.25 1.52
CA ALA A 103 -1.75 3.98 1.79
C ALA A 103 -2.12 3.29 0.47
N ALA A 104 -2.15 1.95 0.49
CA ALA A 104 -2.58 1.14 -0.64
C ALA A 104 -3.99 1.58 -1.11
N ARG A 105 -4.12 1.80 -2.42
CA ARG A 105 -5.34 2.33 -3.04
C ARG A 105 -6.05 1.21 -3.78
N PRO A 106 -7.32 0.89 -3.44
CA PRO A 106 -8.09 -0.11 -4.16
C PRO A 106 -8.21 0.25 -5.63
N VAL A 107 -7.98 -0.73 -6.51
CA VAL A 107 -8.17 -0.55 -7.96
C VAL A 107 -9.31 -1.46 -8.43
N PRO A 108 -10.22 -0.95 -9.29
CA PRO A 108 -11.18 -1.80 -9.94
C PRO A 108 -10.49 -2.69 -10.98
N GLU A 109 -11.10 -3.83 -11.29
CA GLU A 109 -10.63 -4.60 -12.44
C GLU A 109 -10.81 -3.79 -13.73
N PRO A 110 -9.90 -3.95 -14.72
CA PRO A 110 -9.99 -3.22 -15.97
C PRO A 110 -11.32 -3.48 -16.68
N VAL A 111 -11.91 -2.42 -17.22
CA VAL A 111 -13.09 -2.53 -18.07
C VAL A 111 -12.69 -3.21 -19.38
N ARG A 112 -13.58 -4.00 -19.98
CA ARG A 112 -13.30 -4.73 -21.24
C ARG A 112 -12.72 -3.79 -22.30
N GLY A 113 -11.48 -4.06 -22.74
CA GLY A 113 -10.77 -3.27 -23.76
C GLY A 113 -9.80 -2.24 -23.20
N GLU A 114 -9.75 -2.04 -21.88
CA GLU A 114 -8.71 -1.27 -21.19
C GLU A 114 -7.71 -2.20 -20.51
N GLY A 115 -6.43 -1.82 -20.52
CA GLY A 115 -5.42 -2.49 -19.73
C GLY A 115 -5.36 -1.96 -18.30
N ARG A 116 -4.65 -2.69 -17.43
CA ARG A 116 -4.52 -2.40 -16.00
C ARG A 116 -3.76 -1.10 -15.73
N GLU A 117 -2.89 -0.69 -16.64
CA GLU A 117 -2.18 0.59 -16.60
C GLU A 117 -3.14 1.78 -16.44
N ARG A 118 -4.32 1.73 -17.08
CA ARG A 118 -5.32 2.80 -16.99
C ARG A 118 -5.93 2.92 -15.60
N ALA A 119 -6.08 1.80 -14.89
CA ALA A 119 -6.54 1.82 -13.50
C ALA A 119 -5.49 2.48 -12.59
N PHE A 120 -4.20 2.20 -12.81
CA PHE A 120 -3.10 2.82 -12.06
C PHE A 120 -2.96 4.31 -12.34
N GLU A 121 -3.05 4.72 -13.60
CA GLU A 121 -3.06 6.15 -14.01
C GLU A 121 -4.21 6.90 -13.33
N ARG A 122 -5.43 6.34 -13.34
CA ARG A 122 -6.59 6.95 -12.66
C ARG A 122 -6.38 7.09 -11.16
N GLU A 123 -5.77 6.11 -10.50
CA GLU A 123 -5.48 6.24 -9.07
C GLU A 123 -4.37 7.25 -8.77
N ALA A 124 -3.36 7.37 -9.63
CA ALA A 124 -2.36 8.43 -9.52
C ALA A 124 -3.00 9.82 -9.66
N ASP A 125 -3.91 10.01 -10.61
CA ASP A 125 -4.66 11.27 -10.77
C ASP A 125 -5.53 11.60 -9.55
N ARG A 126 -6.19 10.58 -8.96
CA ARG A 126 -6.96 10.73 -7.72
C ARG A 126 -6.06 11.09 -6.54
N LEU A 127 -4.87 10.49 -6.45
CA LEU A 127 -3.90 10.80 -5.42
C LEU A 127 -3.40 12.24 -5.56
N LYS A 128 -3.10 12.68 -6.78
CA LYS A 128 -2.76 14.08 -7.08
C LYS A 128 -3.86 15.03 -6.64
N ALA A 129 -5.11 14.74 -6.99
CA ALA A 129 -6.24 15.57 -6.59
C ALA A 129 -6.43 15.65 -5.06
N ALA A 130 -6.13 14.57 -4.33
CA ALA A 130 -6.29 14.51 -2.88
C ALA A 130 -5.11 15.12 -2.10
N THR A 131 -3.89 15.06 -2.62
CA THR A 131 -2.67 15.39 -1.86
C THR A 131 -1.82 16.49 -2.47
N GLY A 132 -2.03 16.83 -3.75
CA GLY A 132 -1.17 17.72 -4.52
C GLY A 132 0.15 17.10 -4.98
N ILE A 133 0.42 15.83 -4.67
CA ILE A 133 1.62 15.13 -5.14
C ILE A 133 1.48 14.83 -6.63
N GLU A 134 2.43 15.33 -7.43
CA GLU A 134 2.46 15.07 -8.86
C GLU A 134 3.33 13.85 -9.20
N GLY A 135 2.99 13.18 -10.30
CA GLY A 135 3.83 12.13 -10.86
C GLY A 135 3.94 10.86 -10.00
N ALA A 136 2.97 10.60 -9.12
CA ALA A 136 2.97 9.40 -8.29
C ALA A 136 3.03 8.13 -9.15
N ARG A 137 4.02 7.28 -8.87
CA ARG A 137 4.27 6.04 -9.60
C ARG A 137 4.08 4.82 -8.69
N PRO A 138 3.54 3.70 -9.20
CA PRO A 138 3.41 2.48 -8.43
C PRO A 138 4.74 2.03 -7.82
N THR A 139 4.76 1.71 -6.54
CA THR A 139 5.89 1.07 -5.83
C THR A 139 5.58 -0.38 -5.47
N GLY A 140 4.35 -0.82 -5.71
CA GLY A 140 3.91 -2.18 -5.52
C GLY A 140 2.42 -2.35 -5.77
N ALA A 141 1.93 -3.56 -5.57
CA ALA A 141 0.51 -3.87 -5.70
C ALA A 141 0.12 -5.08 -4.84
N VAL A 142 -1.14 -5.08 -4.38
CA VAL A 142 -1.73 -6.25 -3.72
C VAL A 142 -2.50 -7.06 -4.75
N VAL A 143 -2.14 -8.33 -4.88
CA VAL A 143 -2.67 -9.25 -5.87
C VAL A 143 -3.34 -10.45 -5.21
N ARG A 144 -4.25 -11.08 -5.95
CA ARG A 144 -4.74 -12.43 -5.64
C ARG A 144 -4.34 -13.34 -6.79
N ALA A 145 -3.48 -14.31 -6.51
CA ALA A 145 -2.92 -15.22 -7.51
C ALA A 145 -2.52 -16.55 -6.87
N ASP A 146 -2.30 -17.58 -7.68
CA ASP A 146 -1.77 -18.83 -7.18
C ASP A 146 -0.26 -18.73 -6.89
N CYS A 147 0.28 -19.69 -6.13
CA CYS A 147 1.69 -19.66 -5.76
C CYS A 147 2.65 -19.81 -6.95
N ALA A 148 2.21 -20.34 -8.10
CA ALA A 148 3.05 -20.46 -9.29
C ALA A 148 3.19 -19.11 -9.99
N ASP A 149 2.08 -18.39 -10.19
CA ASP A 149 2.03 -17.03 -10.72
C ASP A 149 2.83 -16.07 -9.84
N LEU A 150 2.73 -16.19 -8.51
CA LEU A 150 3.51 -15.36 -7.58
C LEU A 150 5.02 -15.60 -7.70
N ARG A 151 5.44 -16.85 -7.91
CA ARG A 151 6.85 -17.19 -8.17
C ARG A 151 7.31 -16.69 -9.53
N GLU A 152 6.45 -16.75 -10.55
CA GLU A 152 6.72 -16.14 -11.84
C GLU A 152 6.94 -14.64 -11.68
N ILE A 153 6.03 -13.94 -11.00
CA ILE A 153 6.16 -12.49 -10.74
C ILE A 153 7.46 -12.19 -10.00
N ARG A 154 7.81 -12.95 -8.95
CA ARG A 154 9.06 -12.79 -8.21
C ARG A 154 10.31 -12.89 -9.08
N SER A 155 10.26 -13.68 -10.16
CA SER A 155 11.38 -13.84 -11.10
C SER A 155 11.52 -12.70 -12.11
N ARG A 156 10.55 -11.79 -12.21
CA ARG A 156 10.56 -10.68 -13.16
C ARG A 156 11.50 -9.56 -12.69
N ARG A 157 12.16 -8.91 -13.64
CA ARG A 157 12.99 -7.72 -13.37
C ARG A 157 12.12 -6.56 -12.89
N GLY A 158 12.60 -5.84 -11.87
CA GLY A 158 11.89 -4.73 -11.23
C GLY A 158 11.08 -5.16 -10.00
N VAL A 159 11.11 -6.44 -9.63
CA VAL A 159 10.43 -6.97 -8.44
C VAL A 159 11.44 -7.20 -7.33
N TYR A 160 11.30 -6.42 -6.25
CA TYR A 160 12.09 -6.53 -5.04
C TYR A 160 11.70 -7.77 -4.24
N ALA A 161 10.42 -7.89 -3.93
CA ALA A 161 9.89 -8.95 -3.08
C ALA A 161 8.45 -9.31 -3.43
N VAL A 162 8.07 -10.54 -3.13
CA VAL A 162 6.68 -11.01 -3.15
C VAL A 162 6.41 -11.67 -1.81
N GLU A 163 5.53 -11.07 -1.03
CA GLU A 163 5.13 -11.56 0.29
C GLU A 163 3.73 -12.17 0.20
N ALA A 164 3.60 -13.45 0.54
CA ALA A 164 2.34 -14.19 0.46
C ALA A 164 1.71 -14.32 1.86
N LEU A 165 0.41 -14.09 1.95
CA LEU A 165 -0.38 -14.38 3.15
C LEU A 165 -0.82 -15.85 3.19
N PRO A 166 -1.19 -16.36 4.37
CA PRO A 166 -1.89 -17.64 4.51
C PRO A 166 -3.15 -17.72 3.64
N ALA A 167 -3.54 -18.94 3.26
CA ALA A 167 -4.66 -19.15 2.33
C ALA A 167 -6.04 -18.76 2.87
N ASP A 168 -6.21 -18.67 4.19
CA ASP A 168 -7.44 -18.23 4.85
C ASP A 168 -7.55 -16.71 5.01
N ALA A 169 -6.51 -15.96 4.60
CA ALA A 169 -6.52 -14.50 4.61
C ALA A 169 -7.67 -13.94 3.76
N ARG A 170 -8.39 -12.96 4.31
CA ARG A 170 -9.54 -12.33 3.66
C ARG A 170 -9.22 -10.89 3.28
N TRP A 171 -9.71 -10.48 2.10
CA TRP A 171 -9.65 -9.08 1.69
C TRP A 171 -10.27 -8.17 2.77
N SER A 172 -9.66 -7.01 3.00
CA SER A 172 -10.03 -6.05 4.06
C SER A 172 -9.82 -6.54 5.51
N ALA A 173 -9.28 -7.74 5.73
CA ALA A 173 -8.99 -8.27 7.06
C ALA A 173 -7.49 -8.31 7.42
N PHE A 174 -6.62 -7.83 6.53
CA PHE A 174 -5.18 -7.75 6.74
C PHE A 174 -4.65 -6.31 6.56
N ALA A 175 -3.54 -6.03 7.21
CA ALA A 175 -2.80 -4.78 7.08
C ALA A 175 -2.04 -4.68 5.75
N ILE A 176 -1.84 -3.47 5.23
CA ILE A 176 -0.89 -3.21 4.16
C ILE A 176 -0.01 -2.02 4.57
N SER A 177 1.30 -2.25 4.69
CA SER A 177 2.31 -1.25 4.93
C SER A 177 3.15 -1.00 3.67
N PRO A 178 3.65 0.23 3.45
CA PRO A 178 4.61 0.49 2.39
C PRO A 178 5.90 -0.32 2.57
N VAL A 179 6.58 -0.58 1.45
CA VAL A 179 7.91 -1.19 1.42
C VAL A 179 8.86 -0.19 0.77
N THR A 180 10.03 -0.02 1.40
CA THR A 180 11.10 0.84 0.91
C THR A 180 12.36 -0.02 0.75
N PRO A 181 12.61 -0.57 -0.45
CA PRO A 181 13.79 -1.38 -0.76
C PRO A 181 15.12 -0.66 -0.51
#